data_AF-A0A9W9HHZ0-F1
#
_entry.id   AF-A0A9W9HHZ0-F1
#
_cell.length_a   1.000
_cell.length_b   1.000
_cell.length_c   1.000
_cell.angle_alpha   90.00
_cell.angle_beta   90.00
_cell.angle_gamma   90.00
#
_symmetry.space_group_name_H-M   'P 1'
#
loop_
_entity.id
_entity.type
_entity.pdbx_description
1 polymer ?
#
loop_
_entity_poly.entity_id
_entity_poly.type
_entity_poly.pdbx_seq_one_letter_code
_entity_poly.pdbx_strand_id
1 'polypeptide(L)'
;MGSEDRSLKAQESLIAAVVDEFIEQNAIKGKDGLDLVFWFNLITFDIIGSLAIGQDFGGVKSGTHHFWVLIVVRSLGLGALADCFKRSPWAAKCFLTLFPGLLKKLTQDTRRHEAYTLDLVKK
;
A
#
# COMPACT_ATOMS: atom_id res chain seq x y z
N MET A 1 11.27 -22.83 20.49
CA MET A 1 11.77 -21.89 19.46
C MET A 1 10.71 -21.81 18.37
N GLY A 2 9.58 -21.14 18.55
CA GLY A 2 9.41 -19.74 18.96
C GLY A 2 9.19 -18.93 17.68
N SER A 3 7.93 -18.77 17.25
CA SER A 3 7.54 -18.04 16.02
C SER A 3 8.09 -16.61 15.97
N GLU A 4 8.38 -16.02 17.12
CA GLU A 4 9.00 -14.69 17.26
C GLU A 4 10.42 -14.63 16.68
N ASP A 5 11.21 -15.69 16.88
CA ASP A 5 12.62 -15.75 16.46
C ASP A 5 12.75 -15.83 14.92
N ARG A 6 11.76 -16.46 14.26
CA ARG A 6 11.62 -16.44 12.80
C ARG A 6 11.12 -15.10 12.29
N SER A 7 10.18 -14.46 13.00
CA SER A 7 9.65 -13.14 12.62
C SER A 7 10.73 -12.06 12.69
N LEU A 8 11.56 -12.07 13.75
CA LEU A 8 12.64 -11.10 13.93
C LEU A 8 13.75 -11.26 12.88
N LYS A 9 14.18 -12.50 12.60
CA LYS A 9 15.17 -12.77 11.53
C LYS A 9 14.66 -12.36 10.15
N ALA A 10 13.36 -12.55 9.87
CA ALA A 10 12.77 -12.10 8.62
C ALA A 10 12.78 -10.57 8.50
N GLN A 11 12.46 -9.84 9.58
CA GLN A 11 12.54 -8.37 9.62
C GLN A 11 13.96 -7.86 9.42
N GLU A 12 14.94 -8.49 10.07
CA GLU A 12 16.36 -8.13 9.93
C GLU A 12 16.87 -8.34 8.50
N SER A 13 16.56 -9.48 7.89
CA SER A 13 16.97 -9.79 6.51
C SER A 13 16.41 -8.82 5.47
N LEU A 14 15.18 -8.34 5.69
CA LEU A 14 14.51 -7.38 4.82
C LEU A 14 15.14 -6.00 4.94
N ILE A 15 15.38 -5.53 6.17
CA ILE A 15 16.04 -4.25 6.41
C ILE A 15 17.44 -4.26 5.79
N ALA A 16 18.20 -5.35 5.98
CA ALA A 16 19.52 -5.50 5.39
C ALA A 16 19.49 -5.40 3.86
N ALA A 17 18.56 -6.10 3.20
CA ALA A 17 18.43 -6.04 1.74
C ALA A 17 18.15 -4.62 1.21
N VAL A 18 17.27 -3.85 1.86
CA VAL A 18 16.97 -2.45 1.45
C VAL A 18 18.19 -1.55 1.66
N VAL A 19 18.95 -1.75 2.73
CA VAL A 19 20.18 -1.00 3.00
C VAL A 19 21.26 -1.33 1.98
N ASP A 20 21.42 -2.60 1.60
CA ASP A 20 22.36 -3.02 0.56
C ASP A 20 22.00 -2.37 -0.78
N GLU A 21 20.73 -2.34 -1.15
CA GLU A 21 20.26 -1.72 -2.39
C GLU A 21 20.50 -0.19 -2.39
N PHE A 22 20.39 0.46 -1.23
CA PHE A 22 20.74 1.87 -1.05
C PHE A 22 22.23 2.12 -1.26
N ILE A 23 23.08 1.27 -0.67
CA ILE A 23 24.54 1.36 -0.82
C ILE A 23 24.93 1.18 -2.28
N GLU A 24 24.41 0.14 -2.95
CA GLU A 24 24.69 -0.14 -4.36
C GLU A 24 24.30 1.05 -5.27
N GLN A 25 23.12 1.63 -5.08
CA GLN A 25 22.65 2.75 -5.89
C GLN A 25 23.46 4.05 -5.72
N ASN A 26 24.10 4.22 -4.57
CA ASN A 26 24.75 5.46 -4.18
C ASN A 26 26.28 5.38 -4.13
N ALA A 27 26.86 4.18 -4.25
CA ALA A 27 28.30 3.94 -4.24
C ALA A 27 29.07 4.77 -5.28
N ILE A 28 28.45 5.07 -6.42
CA ILE A 28 29.08 5.83 -7.53
C ILE A 28 28.64 7.32 -7.51
N LYS A 29 27.44 7.62 -6.97
CA LYS A 29 26.83 8.96 -6.96
C LYS A 29 27.37 9.88 -5.87
N GLY A 30 28.05 9.34 -4.85
CA GLY A 30 28.61 10.12 -3.75
C GLY A 30 29.64 11.19 -4.15
N LYS A 31 30.17 11.14 -5.39
CA LYS A 31 31.12 12.14 -5.89
C LYS A 31 30.50 13.53 -6.13
N ASP A 32 29.23 13.59 -6.49
CA ASP A 32 28.53 14.85 -6.81
C ASP A 32 27.60 15.34 -5.67
N GLY A 33 27.68 14.67 -4.51
CA GLY A 33 26.81 14.92 -3.37
C GLY A 33 25.50 14.12 -3.42
N LEU A 34 25.02 13.70 -2.25
CA LEU A 34 23.82 12.90 -2.11
C LEU A 34 22.74 13.65 -1.33
N ASP A 35 21.53 13.74 -1.88
CA ASP A 35 20.36 14.18 -1.10
C ASP A 35 19.91 13.06 -0.16
N LEU A 36 20.50 13.04 1.04
CA LEU A 36 20.19 12.04 2.05
C LEU A 36 18.73 12.10 2.52
N VAL A 37 18.07 13.26 2.45
CA VAL A 37 16.66 13.38 2.85
C VAL A 37 15.79 12.61 1.86
N PHE A 38 16.06 12.77 0.57
CA PHE A 38 15.40 12.00 -0.48
C PHE A 38 15.61 10.49 -0.30
N TRP A 39 16.85 10.05 -0.12
CA TRP A 39 17.16 8.62 0.01
C TRP A 39 16.62 7.98 1.29
N PHE A 40 16.67 8.67 2.42
CA PHE A 40 16.08 8.15 3.66
C PHE A 40 14.57 8.03 3.57
N ASN A 41 13.89 8.93 2.84
CA ASN A 41 12.47 8.78 2.57
C ASN A 41 12.19 7.51 1.76
N LEU A 42 12.98 7.22 0.71
CA LEU A 42 12.84 5.97 -0.07
C LEU A 42 13.04 4.72 0.78
N ILE A 43 14.13 4.67 1.56
CA ILE A 43 14.43 3.55 2.47
C ILE A 43 13.28 3.32 3.46
N THR A 44 12.76 4.40 4.05
CA THR A 44 11.68 4.31 5.05
C THR A 44 10.41 3.74 4.44
N PHE A 45 10.05 4.15 3.22
CA PHE A 45 8.86 3.63 2.54
C PHE A 45 9.01 2.16 2.12
N ASP A 46 10.17 1.74 1.60
CA ASP A 46 10.38 0.34 1.20
C ASP A 46 10.39 -0.60 2.42
N ILE A 47 11.00 -0.19 3.55
CA ILE A 47 11.00 -0.98 4.79
C ILE A 47 9.58 -1.08 5.38
N ILE A 48 8.92 0.07 5.65
CA ILE A 48 7.57 0.06 6.25
C ILE A 48 6.60 -0.66 5.33
N GLY A 49 6.75 -0.45 4.03
CA GLY A 49 5.93 -1.06 3.01
C GLY A 49 6.00 -2.57 2.97
N SER A 50 7.23 -3.09 2.93
CA SER A 50 7.48 -4.53 2.96
C SER A 50 7.03 -5.16 4.28
N LEU A 51 7.14 -4.45 5.40
CA LEU A 51 6.67 -4.92 6.71
C LEU A 51 5.14 -4.89 6.85
N ALA A 52 4.46 -3.86 6.35
CA ALA A 52 3.02 -3.68 6.52
C ALA A 52 2.20 -4.46 5.49
N ILE A 53 2.72 -4.66 4.28
CA ILE A 53 1.96 -5.17 3.13
C ILE A 53 2.64 -6.42 2.51
N GLY A 54 3.85 -6.77 2.94
CA GLY A 54 4.59 -7.93 2.40
C GLY A 54 5.11 -7.74 0.98
N GLN A 55 5.14 -6.50 0.48
CA GLN A 55 5.63 -6.16 -0.85
C GLN A 55 6.69 -5.08 -0.78
N ASP A 56 7.80 -5.31 -1.49
CA ASP A 56 8.83 -4.32 -1.75
C ASP A 56 8.38 -3.39 -2.87
N PHE A 57 8.50 -2.08 -2.64
CA PHE A 57 8.07 -1.04 -3.56
C PHE A 57 9.16 -0.61 -4.54
N GLY A 58 10.42 -1.01 -4.31
CA GLY A 58 11.54 -0.75 -5.21
C GLY A 58 11.87 0.73 -5.36
N GLY A 59 11.52 1.56 -4.37
CA GLY A 59 11.84 2.99 -4.35
C GLY A 59 13.34 3.22 -4.38
N VAL A 60 14.08 2.50 -3.52
CA VAL A 60 15.54 2.54 -3.44
C VAL A 60 16.16 2.03 -4.75
N LYS A 61 15.74 0.87 -5.24
CA LYS A 61 16.19 0.29 -6.51
C LYS A 61 16.08 1.25 -7.69
N SER A 62 14.96 1.98 -7.78
CA SER A 62 14.68 2.90 -8.90
C SER A 62 15.36 4.26 -8.76
N GLY A 63 15.73 4.67 -7.54
CA GLY A 63 16.30 5.99 -7.27
C GLY A 63 15.37 7.15 -7.64
N THR A 64 14.05 6.91 -7.70
CA THR A 64 13.05 7.91 -8.07
C THR A 64 11.89 7.91 -7.08
N HIS A 65 11.30 9.08 -6.80
CA HIS A 65 10.00 9.15 -6.13
C HIS A 65 8.94 8.60 -7.08
N HIS A 66 8.69 7.30 -7.01
CA HIS A 66 7.63 6.69 -7.81
C HIS A 66 6.27 7.16 -7.27
N PHE A 67 5.27 7.31 -8.16
CA PHE A 67 3.84 7.64 -7.94
C PHE A 67 3.10 6.90 -6.79
N TRP A 68 3.82 6.03 -6.09
CA TRP A 68 3.39 5.05 -5.15
C TRP A 68 3.18 5.62 -3.73
N VAL A 69 3.90 6.67 -3.31
CA VAL A 69 3.54 7.43 -2.09
C VAL A 69 2.11 7.95 -2.20
N LEU A 70 1.72 8.39 -3.41
CA LEU A 70 0.35 8.80 -3.70
C LEU A 70 -0.63 7.63 -3.55
N ILE A 71 -0.23 6.41 -3.92
CA ILE A 71 -1.04 5.19 -3.74
C ILE A 71 -1.18 4.86 -2.25
N VAL A 72 -0.12 4.93 -1.45
CA VAL A 72 -0.17 4.67 0.01
C VAL A 72 -1.11 5.64 0.69
N VAL A 73 -0.89 6.94 0.47
CA VAL A 73 -1.70 7.99 1.10
C VAL A 73 -3.16 7.85 0.69
N ARG A 74 -3.43 7.52 -0.58
CA ARG A 74 -4.79 7.23 -1.06
C ARG A 74 -5.38 5.98 -0.42
N SER A 75 -4.60 4.91 -0.27
CA SER A 75 -5.04 3.66 0.35
C SER A 75 -5.34 3.83 1.84
N LEU A 76 -4.51 4.58 2.56
CA LEU A 76 -4.74 4.97 3.96
C LEU A 76 -6.00 5.84 4.09
N GLY A 77 -6.20 6.81 3.20
CA GLY A 77 -7.40 7.62 3.16
C GLY A 77 -8.68 6.81 2.89
N LEU A 78 -8.61 5.86 1.95
CA LEU A 78 -9.72 4.93 1.67
C LEU A 78 -9.99 3.98 2.85
N GLY A 79 -8.95 3.49 3.53
CA GLY A 79 -9.06 2.68 4.74
C GLY A 79 -9.73 3.44 5.88
N ALA A 80 -9.29 4.68 6.15
CA ALA A 80 -9.90 5.56 7.14
C ALA A 80 -11.37 5.86 6.83
N LEU A 81 -11.70 6.07 5.55
CA LEU A 81 -13.08 6.28 5.11
C LEU A 81 -13.94 5.02 5.32
N ALA A 82 -13.41 3.84 4.97
CA ALA A 82 -14.08 2.57 5.18
C ALA A 82 -14.32 2.29 6.67
N ASP A 83 -13.32 2.54 7.52
CA ASP A 83 -13.45 2.44 8.98
C ASP A 83 -14.47 3.43 9.54
N CYS A 84 -14.50 4.66 9.02
CA CYS A 84 -15.49 5.66 9.41
C CYS A 84 -16.93 5.21 9.07
N PHE A 85 -17.13 4.63 7.88
CA PHE A 85 -18.43 4.10 7.45
C PHE A 85 -18.84 2.84 8.21
N LYS A 86 -17.88 1.98 8.58
CA LYS A 86 -18.12 0.80 9.41
C LYS A 86 -18.51 1.21 10.84
N ARG A 87 -17.88 2.25 11.38
CA ARG A 87 -18.09 2.71 12.75
C ARG A 87 -19.35 3.57 12.91
N SER A 88 -19.74 4.32 11.89
CA SER A 88 -20.94 5.17 11.91
C SER A 88 -21.83 4.94 10.68
N PRO A 89 -22.88 4.10 10.81
CA PRO A 89 -23.83 3.83 9.73
C PRO A 89 -24.56 5.08 9.24
N TRP A 90 -24.72 6.09 10.10
CA TRP A 90 -25.35 7.36 9.74
C TRP A 90 -24.43 8.23 8.87
N ALA A 91 -23.13 8.33 9.21
CA ALA A 91 -22.16 9.05 8.39
C ALA A 91 -22.05 8.44 6.98
N ALA A 92 -22.05 7.10 6.90
CA ALA A 92 -22.10 6.38 5.64
C ALA A 92 -23.38 6.71 4.84
N LYS A 93 -24.56 6.70 5.48
CA LYS A 93 -25.83 7.06 4.83
C LYS A 93 -25.83 8.51 4.32
N CYS A 94 -25.35 9.47 5.11
CA CYS A 94 -25.23 10.87 4.70
C CYS A 94 -24.29 11.04 3.51
N PHE A 95 -23.13 10.38 3.53
CA PHE A 95 -22.19 10.42 2.42
C PHE A 95 -22.76 9.81 1.14
N LEU A 96 -23.38 8.63 1.24
CA LEU A 96 -23.98 7.94 0.11
C LEU A 96 -25.18 8.70 -0.47
N THR A 97 -25.97 9.38 0.36
CA THR A 97 -27.08 10.25 -0.10
C THR A 97 -26.59 11.52 -0.80
N LEU A 98 -25.47 12.10 -0.35
CA LEU A 98 -24.84 13.25 -1.01
C LEU A 98 -24.14 12.89 -2.34
N PHE A 99 -23.66 11.66 -2.49
CA PHE A 99 -22.98 11.17 -3.69
C PHE A 99 -23.73 9.99 -4.37
N PRO A 100 -24.92 10.22 -4.95
CA PRO A 100 -25.78 9.16 -5.48
C PRO A 100 -25.17 8.39 -6.67
N GLY A 101 -24.24 9.02 -7.41
CA GLY A 101 -23.51 8.37 -8.50
C GLY A 101 -22.57 7.26 -8.05
N LEU A 102 -21.99 7.37 -6.85
CA LEU A 102 -21.13 6.34 -6.26
C LEU A 102 -21.96 5.13 -5.78
N LEU A 103 -23.12 5.40 -5.17
CA LEU A 103 -24.11 4.38 -4.79
C LEU A 103 -24.52 3.51 -5.98
N LYS A 104 -24.86 4.14 -7.11
CA LYS A 104 -25.27 3.44 -8.34
C LYS A 104 -24.16 2.53 -8.87
N LYS A 105 -22.90 2.98 -8.85
CA LYS A 105 -21.75 2.15 -9.27
C LYS A 105 -21.54 0.95 -8.34
N LEU A 106 -21.52 1.18 -7.03
CA LEU A 106 -21.34 0.12 -6.03
C LEU A 106 -22.43 -0.96 -6.12
N THR A 107 -23.71 -0.55 -6.27
CA THR A 107 -24.81 -1.52 -6.44
C THR A 107 -24.82 -2.18 -7.82
N GLN A 108 -24.32 -1.53 -8.87
CA GLN A 108 -24.17 -2.17 -10.18
C GLN A 108 -23.11 -3.27 -10.19
N ASP A 109 -21.97 -3.05 -9.54
CA ASP A 109 -20.88 -4.03 -9.52
C ASP A 109 -21.28 -5.30 -8.77
N THR A 110 -21.96 -5.17 -7.62
CA THR A 110 -22.50 -6.32 -6.88
C THR A 110 -23.54 -7.09 -7.70
N ARG A 111 -24.47 -6.39 -8.36
CA ARG A 111 -25.51 -7.02 -9.19
C ARG A 111 -24.94 -7.75 -10.40
N ARG A 112 -23.87 -7.23 -11.02
CA ARG A 112 -23.19 -7.88 -12.14
C ARG A 112 -22.47 -9.15 -11.72
N HIS A 113 -21.81 -9.15 -10.57
CA HIS A 113 -21.19 -10.36 -10.00
C HIS A 113 -22.25 -11.42 -9.65
N GLU A 114 -23.35 -11.04 -9.00
CA GLU A 114 -24.45 -11.96 -8.71
C GLU A 114 -25.02 -12.60 -9.99
N ALA A 115 -25.29 -11.78 -11.02
CA ALA A 115 -25.82 -12.28 -12.29
C ALA A 115 -24.88 -13.30 -12.95
N TYR A 116 -23.57 -13.02 -12.98
CA TYR A 116 -22.58 -13.92 -13.55
C TYR A 116 -22.45 -15.23 -12.74
N THR A 117 -22.47 -15.13 -11.41
CA THR A 117 -22.35 -16.30 -10.52
C THR A 117 -23.58 -17.21 -10.62
N LEU A 118 -24.78 -16.63 -10.74
CA LEU A 118 -26.03 -17.37 -10.96
C LEU A 118 -26.09 -18.05 -12.33
N ASP A 119 -25.52 -17.43 -13.37
CA ASP A 119 -25.41 -18.03 -14.71
C ASP A 119 -24.44 -19.22 -14.75
N LEU A 120 -23.36 -19.19 -13.97
CA LEU A 120 -22.41 -20.32 -13.86
C LEU A 120 -23.01 -21.55 -13.17
N VAL A 121 -23.91 -21.35 -12.20
CA VAL A 121 -24.56 -22.46 -11.46
C VAL A 121 -25.69 -23.11 -12.25
N LYS A 122 -26.27 -22.40 -13.23
CA LYS A 122 -27.36 -22.89 -14.08
C LYS A 122 -26.89 -23.67 -15.32
N LYS A 123 -25.58 -23.81 -15.53
CA LYS A 123 -24.98 -24.49 -16.67
C LYS A 123 -24.42 -25.85 -16.27
#